data_AF-A0A8J6VCH3-F1
#
_entry.id   AF-A0A8J6VCH3-F1
#
_cell.length_a   1.000
_cell.length_b   1.000
_cell.length_c   1.000
_cell.angle_alpha   90.00
_cell.angle_beta   90.00
_cell.angle_gamma   90.00
#
_symmetry.space_group_name_H-M   'P 1'
#
loop_
_entity.id
_entity.type
_entity.pdbx_description
1 polymer ?
#
loop_
_entity_poly.entity_id
_entity_poly.type
_entity_poly.pdbx_seq_one_letter_code
_entity_poly.pdbx_strand_id
1 'polypeptide(L)'
;MGIEANFKQVSPYLLKKLKEHPDFAEVFFYAELLPDSDRWREYPIDLNNPSEVADYEDFTNWVGETLQKLEEEKPEEYERMEIEIPLIIAEGKALPLNIGKRWRELHFVLTGEDDSIPLPFLISENKKDNLPSINTIWGGTEIEYNFDYGFLRYLTNDEVKQVAEALSKFSSAMIGERFKLRGWEEDFFDYLFQYTYNPLVRYYQDAAEKGNAMFLYLS
;
A
#
# COMPACT_ATOMS: atom_id res chain seq x y z
N MET A 1 13.55 -5.18 -13.52
CA MET A 1 12.75 -4.57 -12.43
C MET A 1 11.87 -5.67 -11.82
N GLY A 2 11.55 -5.57 -10.54
CA GLY A 2 10.76 -6.59 -9.83
C GLY A 2 9.58 -5.94 -9.14
N ILE A 3 8.55 -6.72 -8.84
CA ILE A 3 7.28 -6.24 -8.28
C ILE A 3 7.47 -5.93 -6.79
N GLU A 4 7.08 -4.73 -6.36
CA GLU A 4 7.07 -4.22 -5.00
C GLU A 4 5.66 -4.19 -4.43
N ALA A 5 5.52 -4.31 -3.10
CA ALA A 5 4.23 -4.19 -2.42
C ALA A 5 4.18 -2.93 -1.58
N ASN A 6 3.08 -2.19 -1.74
CA ASN A 6 2.87 -0.88 -1.14
C ASN A 6 1.57 -0.83 -0.34
N PHE A 7 1.61 -0.06 0.73
CA PHE A 7 0.49 0.19 1.63
C PHE A 7 0.34 1.69 1.81
N LYS A 8 -0.83 2.24 1.55
CA LYS A 8 -1.08 3.69 1.73
C LYS A 8 -2.32 3.89 2.58
N GLN A 9 -2.16 4.58 3.70
CA GLN A 9 -3.30 4.92 4.56
C GLN A 9 -4.25 5.89 3.86
N VAL A 10 -5.53 5.76 4.14
CA VAL A 10 -6.58 6.65 3.63
C VAL A 10 -7.68 6.76 4.68
N SER A 11 -8.30 7.93 4.83
CA SER A 11 -9.42 8.07 5.76
C SER A 11 -10.63 7.23 5.29
N PRO A 12 -11.48 6.71 6.19
CA PRO A 12 -12.66 5.95 5.79
C PRO A 12 -13.62 6.74 4.89
N TYR A 13 -13.67 8.06 5.10
CA TYR A 13 -14.44 8.97 4.26
C TYR A 13 -13.90 8.98 2.82
N LEU A 14 -12.59 9.18 2.66
CA LEU A 14 -11.99 9.28 1.35
C LEU A 14 -11.96 7.93 0.63
N LEU A 15 -11.75 6.82 1.35
CA LEU A 15 -11.90 5.47 0.81
C LEU A 15 -13.29 5.29 0.16
N LYS A 16 -14.36 5.73 0.85
CA LYS A 16 -15.71 5.62 0.30
C LYS A 16 -15.84 6.39 -1.01
N LYS A 17 -15.32 7.63 -1.06
CA LYS A 17 -15.36 8.46 -2.27
C LYS A 17 -14.58 7.85 -3.43
N LEU A 18 -13.36 7.38 -3.18
CA LEU A 18 -12.52 6.77 -4.21
C LEU A 18 -13.03 5.41 -4.70
N LYS A 19 -13.87 4.72 -3.92
CA LYS A 19 -14.61 3.55 -4.39
C LYS A 19 -15.75 3.91 -5.35
N GLU A 20 -16.44 5.03 -5.07
CA GLU A 20 -17.53 5.53 -5.91
C GLU A 20 -17.00 6.21 -7.18
N HIS A 21 -15.82 6.81 -7.10
CA HIS A 21 -15.16 7.58 -8.16
C HIS A 21 -13.69 7.14 -8.35
N PRO A 22 -13.43 5.93 -8.86
CA PRO A 22 -12.09 5.35 -8.91
C PRO A 22 -11.10 6.10 -9.81
N ASP A 23 -11.58 6.90 -10.77
CA ASP A 23 -10.71 7.73 -11.62
C ASP A 23 -9.90 8.77 -10.82
N PHE A 24 -10.38 9.18 -9.65
CA PHE A 24 -9.68 10.10 -8.75
C PHE A 24 -8.57 9.43 -7.92
N ALA A 25 -8.44 8.10 -7.99
CA ALA A 25 -7.36 7.38 -7.32
C ALA A 25 -5.99 7.86 -7.83
N GLU A 26 -5.87 8.14 -9.13
CA GLU A 26 -4.62 8.63 -9.72
C GLU A 26 -4.16 9.96 -9.08
N VAL A 27 -5.09 10.90 -8.85
CA VAL A 27 -4.82 12.15 -8.13
C VAL A 27 -4.32 11.87 -6.71
N PHE A 28 -4.94 10.92 -5.99
CA PHE A 28 -4.53 10.52 -4.65
C PHE A 28 -3.11 9.96 -4.63
N PHE A 29 -2.76 9.09 -5.58
CA PHE A 29 -1.44 8.46 -5.62
C PHE A 29 -0.35 9.42 -6.09
N TYR A 30 -0.62 10.28 -7.08
CA TYR A 30 0.34 11.27 -7.58
C TYR A 30 0.52 12.47 -6.66
N ALA A 31 -0.37 12.71 -5.69
CA ALA A 31 -0.20 13.80 -4.74
C ALA A 31 1.11 13.74 -3.94
N GLU A 32 1.70 12.55 -3.75
CA GLU A 32 3.03 12.42 -3.13
C GLU A 32 4.18 12.99 -3.97
N LEU A 33 3.96 13.26 -5.25
CA LEU A 33 4.92 13.85 -6.18
C LEU A 33 4.86 15.38 -6.19
N LEU A 34 3.87 15.99 -5.52
CA LEU A 34 3.76 17.45 -5.47
C LEU A 34 4.98 18.10 -4.78
N PRO A 35 5.36 19.33 -5.14
CA PRO A 35 6.58 19.99 -4.65
C PRO A 35 6.69 20.07 -3.11
N ASP A 36 5.55 20.17 -2.42
CA ASP A 36 5.48 20.32 -0.96
C ASP A 36 5.28 19.00 -0.21
N SER A 37 5.32 17.86 -0.91
CA SER A 37 5.31 16.52 -0.33
C SER A 37 6.62 16.18 0.40
N ASP A 38 6.54 15.29 1.40
CA ASP A 38 7.72 14.77 2.10
C ASP A 38 8.61 13.90 1.21
N ARG A 39 8.10 13.41 0.06
CA ARG A 39 8.87 12.62 -0.91
C ARG A 39 10.20 13.26 -1.28
N TRP A 40 10.19 14.56 -1.59
CA TRP A 40 11.38 15.27 -2.03
C TRP A 40 12.35 15.60 -0.90
N ARG A 41 11.93 15.42 0.36
CA ARG A 41 12.83 15.45 1.52
C ARG A 41 13.56 14.13 1.70
N GLU A 42 12.87 13.01 1.45
CA GLU A 42 13.45 11.67 1.52
C GLU A 42 14.34 11.35 0.30
N TYR A 43 13.94 11.85 -0.87
CA TYR A 43 14.60 11.65 -2.16
C TYR A 43 14.92 13.02 -2.79
N PRO A 44 15.93 13.73 -2.27
CA PRO A 44 16.28 15.05 -2.78
C PRO A 44 16.79 14.96 -4.22
N ILE A 45 16.32 15.89 -5.05
CA ILE A 45 16.72 16.06 -6.45
C ILE A 45 18.11 16.70 -6.53
N ASP A 46 19.02 16.12 -7.34
CA ASP A 46 20.25 16.83 -7.72
C ASP A 46 19.94 17.87 -8.80
N LEU A 47 19.86 19.13 -8.39
CA LEU A 47 19.60 20.27 -9.30
C LEU A 47 20.70 20.47 -10.37
N ASN A 48 21.85 19.81 -10.24
CA ASN A 48 22.90 19.83 -11.27
C ASN A 48 22.76 18.70 -12.29
N ASN A 49 21.81 17.78 -12.09
CA ASN A 49 21.50 16.69 -13.01
C ASN A 49 20.26 17.08 -13.84
N PRO A 50 20.42 17.46 -15.13
CA PRO A 50 19.29 17.89 -15.95
C PRO A 50 18.21 16.82 -16.13
N SER A 51 18.58 15.53 -16.05
CA SER A 51 17.62 14.43 -16.13
C SER A 51 16.71 14.41 -14.91
N GLU A 52 17.27 14.55 -13.71
CA GLU A 52 16.45 14.54 -12.48
C GLU A 52 15.59 15.80 -12.36
N VAL A 53 16.08 16.95 -12.84
CA VAL A 53 15.28 18.17 -12.92
C VAL A 53 14.10 17.99 -13.87
N ALA A 54 14.32 17.41 -15.06
CA ALA A 54 13.25 17.13 -16.01
C ALA A 54 12.22 16.14 -15.45
N ASP A 55 12.68 15.06 -14.80
CA ASP A 55 11.80 14.08 -14.16
C ASP A 55 10.97 14.74 -13.04
N TYR A 56 11.57 15.58 -12.20
CA TYR A 56 10.86 16.33 -11.17
C TYR A 56 9.79 17.28 -11.75
N GLU A 57 10.13 18.02 -12.80
CA GLU A 57 9.18 18.91 -13.48
C GLU A 57 8.01 18.12 -14.07
N ASP A 58 8.26 16.95 -14.67
CA ASP A 58 7.21 16.07 -15.19
C ASP A 58 6.31 15.54 -14.05
N PHE A 59 6.91 14.94 -13.03
CA PHE A 59 6.17 14.35 -11.90
C PHE A 59 5.31 15.35 -11.13
N THR A 60 5.78 16.59 -10.98
CA THR A 60 5.04 17.63 -10.25
C THR A 60 3.83 18.17 -11.04
N ASN A 61 3.77 17.95 -12.35
CA ASN A 61 2.64 18.34 -13.20
C ASN A 61 1.54 17.27 -13.28
N TRP A 62 1.83 16.00 -13.01
CA TRP A 62 0.89 14.89 -13.19
C TRP A 62 -0.46 15.09 -12.48
N VAL A 63 -0.48 15.62 -11.25
CA VAL A 63 -1.74 15.92 -10.56
C VAL A 63 -2.60 16.93 -11.33
N GLY A 64 -1.98 18.00 -11.84
CA GLY A 64 -2.67 19.04 -12.60
C GLY A 64 -3.18 18.49 -13.94
N GLU A 65 -2.36 17.71 -14.63
CA GLU A 65 -2.72 17.06 -15.90
C GLU A 65 -3.86 16.05 -15.74
N THR A 66 -3.82 15.21 -14.70
CA THR A 66 -4.90 14.28 -14.38
C THR A 66 -6.19 15.03 -14.08
N LEU A 67 -6.15 16.11 -13.28
CA LEU A 67 -7.34 16.91 -12.98
C LEU A 67 -7.93 17.58 -14.22
N GLN A 68 -7.09 18.17 -15.08
CA GLN A 68 -7.53 18.76 -16.34
C GLN A 68 -8.19 17.70 -17.24
N LYS A 69 -7.57 16.52 -17.37
CA LYS A 69 -8.14 15.42 -18.13
C LYS A 69 -9.50 14.98 -17.59
N LEU A 70 -9.65 14.88 -16.26
CA LEU A 70 -10.92 14.53 -15.63
C LEU A 70 -12.00 15.58 -15.88
N GLU A 71 -11.66 16.87 -15.83
CA GLU A 71 -12.56 17.97 -16.16
C GLU A 71 -13.03 17.92 -17.61
N GLU A 72 -12.13 17.62 -18.56
CA GLU A 72 -12.44 17.55 -19.99
C GLU A 72 -13.20 16.28 -20.39
N GLU A 73 -12.78 15.12 -19.91
CA GLU A 73 -13.32 13.81 -20.33
C GLU A 73 -14.52 13.37 -19.50
N LYS A 74 -14.61 13.79 -18.23
CA LYS A 74 -15.63 13.36 -17.26
C LYS A 74 -16.16 14.54 -16.42
N PRO A 75 -16.68 15.61 -17.05
CA PRO A 75 -17.05 16.85 -16.36
C PRO A 75 -18.08 16.66 -15.24
N GLU A 76 -19.06 15.78 -15.41
CA GLU A 76 -20.06 15.50 -14.37
C GLU A 76 -19.47 14.81 -13.14
N GLU A 77 -18.49 13.93 -13.33
CA GLU A 77 -17.79 13.27 -12.22
C GLU A 77 -16.82 14.25 -11.54
N TYR A 78 -16.17 15.11 -12.33
CA TYR A 78 -15.33 16.20 -11.83
C TYR A 78 -16.12 17.16 -10.94
N GLU A 79 -17.27 17.65 -11.38
CA GLU A 79 -18.12 18.54 -10.59
C GLU A 79 -18.55 17.90 -9.25
N ARG A 80 -18.85 16.59 -9.25
CA ARG A 80 -19.21 15.86 -8.01
C ARG A 80 -18.06 15.76 -7.02
N MET A 81 -16.83 15.70 -7.51
CA MET A 81 -15.62 15.47 -6.71
C MET A 81 -14.83 16.75 -6.45
N GLU A 82 -15.17 17.88 -7.07
CA GLU A 82 -14.44 19.14 -7.01
C GLU A 82 -14.12 19.57 -5.57
N ILE A 83 -15.11 19.49 -4.68
CA ILE A 83 -14.98 19.85 -3.27
C ILE A 83 -14.09 18.89 -2.47
N GLU A 84 -13.89 17.66 -2.97
CA GLU A 84 -13.09 16.62 -2.32
C GLU A 84 -11.62 16.68 -2.75
N ILE A 85 -11.32 17.28 -3.92
CA ILE A 85 -9.95 17.35 -4.49
C ILE A 85 -8.91 17.85 -3.47
N PRO A 86 -9.14 18.94 -2.71
CA PRO A 86 -8.17 19.40 -1.72
C PRO A 86 -7.86 18.34 -0.65
N LEU A 87 -8.87 17.57 -0.23
CA LEU A 87 -8.70 16.48 0.74
C LEU A 87 -7.99 15.28 0.10
N ILE A 88 -8.32 14.91 -1.15
CA ILE A 88 -7.61 13.88 -1.92
C ILE A 88 -6.11 14.18 -1.94
N ILE A 89 -5.76 15.41 -2.31
CA ILE A 89 -4.36 15.86 -2.40
C ILE A 89 -3.70 15.87 -1.01
N ALA A 90 -4.39 16.38 0.01
CA ALA A 90 -3.83 16.48 1.36
C ALA A 90 -3.50 15.10 1.96
N GLU A 91 -4.40 14.13 1.87
CA GLU A 91 -4.14 12.77 2.33
C GLU A 91 -3.16 12.02 1.41
N GLY A 92 -3.26 12.22 0.10
CA GLY A 92 -2.43 11.58 -0.91
C GLY A 92 -0.95 11.97 -0.86
N LYS A 93 -0.60 13.10 -0.25
CA LYS A 93 0.79 13.52 -0.01
C LYS A 93 1.55 12.60 0.96
N ALA A 94 0.84 11.88 1.83
CA ALA A 94 1.49 10.95 2.76
C ALA A 94 2.16 9.81 1.99
N LEU A 95 3.38 9.47 2.38
CA LEU A 95 4.13 8.40 1.71
C LEU A 95 3.55 7.02 2.04
N PRO A 96 3.51 6.11 1.05
CA PRO A 96 3.18 4.71 1.30
C PRO A 96 4.30 4.02 2.07
N LEU A 97 3.96 2.96 2.81
CA LEU A 97 4.95 1.96 3.18
C LEU A 97 5.21 1.06 1.98
N ASN A 98 6.43 1.07 1.46
CA ASN A 98 6.92 0.09 0.50
C ASN A 98 7.74 -0.98 1.24
N ILE A 99 7.33 -2.24 1.14
CA ILE A 99 8.04 -3.38 1.76
C ILE A 99 9.00 -4.11 0.79
N GLY A 100 9.20 -3.53 -0.39
CA GLY A 100 10.14 -3.97 -1.40
C GLY A 100 9.70 -5.24 -2.13
N LYS A 101 10.68 -5.82 -2.83
CA LYS A 101 10.51 -6.98 -3.72
C LYS A 101 10.39 -8.32 -2.99
N ARG A 102 10.54 -8.31 -1.66
CA ARG A 102 10.52 -9.50 -0.78
C ARG A 102 9.14 -9.78 -0.17
N TRP A 103 8.11 -9.14 -0.72
CA TRP A 103 6.75 -9.30 -0.24
C TRP A 103 6.24 -10.73 -0.41
N ARG A 104 6.74 -11.51 -1.38
CA ARG A 104 6.33 -12.92 -1.57
C ARG A 104 6.76 -13.79 -0.40
N GLU A 105 7.99 -13.60 0.06
CA GLU A 105 8.54 -14.30 1.20
C GLU A 105 7.76 -13.94 2.47
N LEU A 106 7.42 -12.66 2.63
CA LEU A 106 6.56 -12.24 3.73
C LEU A 106 5.13 -12.80 3.59
N HIS A 107 4.56 -12.84 2.39
CA HIS A 107 3.25 -13.43 2.13
C HIS A 107 3.23 -14.88 2.62
N PHE A 108 4.19 -15.69 2.19
CA PHE A 108 4.29 -17.07 2.63
C PHE A 108 4.45 -17.20 4.14
N VAL A 109 5.31 -16.39 4.75
CA VAL A 109 5.49 -16.42 6.22
C VAL A 109 4.20 -16.07 6.95
N LEU A 110 3.39 -15.14 6.44
CA LEU A 110 2.16 -14.71 7.08
C LEU A 110 0.97 -15.63 6.80
N THR A 111 0.91 -16.29 5.64
CA THR A 111 -0.25 -17.09 5.24
C THR A 111 0.00 -18.61 5.34
N GLY A 112 1.25 -19.05 5.15
CA GLY A 112 1.63 -20.44 4.91
C GLY A 112 1.39 -20.91 3.47
N GLU A 113 1.03 -20.00 2.56
CA GLU A 113 0.68 -20.29 1.16
C GLU A 113 1.53 -19.44 0.21
N ASP A 114 1.77 -19.94 -1.01
CA ASP A 114 2.43 -19.16 -2.06
C ASP A 114 1.50 -18.12 -2.67
N ASP A 115 2.06 -17.04 -3.24
CA ASP A 115 1.33 -15.95 -3.91
C ASP A 115 0.55 -16.40 -5.15
N SER A 116 0.83 -17.60 -5.67
CA SER A 116 0.04 -18.24 -6.74
C SER A 116 -1.36 -18.66 -6.30
N ILE A 117 -1.64 -18.71 -5.00
CA ILE A 117 -2.95 -19.09 -4.45
C ILE A 117 -3.71 -17.81 -4.09
N PRO A 118 -4.81 -17.49 -4.79
CA PRO A 118 -5.60 -16.31 -4.46
C PRO A 118 -6.26 -16.51 -3.10
N LEU A 119 -5.85 -15.70 -2.14
CA LEU A 119 -6.43 -15.68 -0.80
C LEU A 119 -7.30 -14.43 -0.66
N PRO A 120 -8.55 -14.55 -0.15
CA PRO A 120 -9.34 -13.38 0.21
C PRO A 120 -8.73 -12.68 1.44
N PHE A 121 -9.46 -11.70 2.00
CA PHE A 121 -9.23 -11.30 3.38
C PHE A 121 -9.20 -12.53 4.29
N LEU A 122 -8.10 -12.72 5.02
CA LEU A 122 -7.83 -13.93 5.78
C LEU A 122 -7.21 -13.55 7.13
N ILE A 123 -7.88 -13.95 8.20
CA ILE A 123 -7.37 -13.96 9.57
C ILE A 123 -7.89 -15.26 10.19
N SER A 124 -7.03 -16.27 10.29
CA SER A 124 -7.42 -17.60 10.78
C SER A 124 -6.21 -18.40 11.25
N GLU A 125 -6.39 -19.69 11.48
CA GLU A 125 -5.31 -20.65 11.71
C GLU A 125 -5.10 -21.46 10.43
N ASN A 126 -3.86 -21.59 9.97
CA ASN A 126 -3.54 -22.40 8.79
C ASN A 126 -3.66 -23.89 9.15
N LYS A 127 -4.41 -24.65 8.35
CA LYS A 127 -4.72 -26.06 8.63
C LYS A 127 -3.53 -27.02 8.46
N LYS A 128 -2.48 -26.60 7.76
CA LYS A 128 -1.31 -27.44 7.47
C LYS A 128 -0.30 -27.39 8.63
N ASP A 129 -0.11 -26.23 9.23
CA ASP A 129 0.91 -26.00 10.27
C ASP A 129 0.34 -25.58 11.64
N ASN A 130 -0.97 -25.32 11.75
CA ASN A 130 -1.64 -24.83 12.96
C ASN A 130 -1.09 -23.48 13.46
N LEU A 131 -0.43 -22.70 12.59
CA LEU A 131 0.06 -21.37 12.90
C LEU A 131 -0.96 -20.30 12.43
N PRO A 132 -0.97 -19.11 13.04
CA PRO A 132 -1.82 -18.02 12.57
C PRO A 132 -1.59 -17.73 11.09
N SER A 133 -2.64 -17.34 10.36
CA SER A 133 -2.62 -17.07 8.92
C SER A 133 -3.30 -15.74 8.65
N ILE A 134 -2.55 -14.79 8.10
CA ILE A 134 -3.00 -13.42 7.85
C ILE A 134 -2.62 -13.03 6.43
N ASN A 135 -3.60 -12.71 5.58
CA ASN A 135 -3.33 -12.17 4.24
C ASN A 135 -3.29 -10.64 4.28
N THR A 136 -2.10 -10.09 4.54
CA THR A 136 -1.90 -8.64 4.64
C THR A 136 -1.49 -7.97 3.35
N ILE A 137 -1.06 -8.72 2.33
CA ILE A 137 -0.47 -8.18 1.09
C ILE A 137 -1.47 -8.22 -0.06
N TRP A 138 -2.14 -9.36 -0.23
CA TRP A 138 -3.16 -9.59 -1.27
C TRP A 138 -4.58 -9.63 -0.71
N GLY A 139 -4.73 -9.24 0.56
CA GLY A 139 -6.03 -9.24 1.23
C GLY A 139 -6.97 -8.17 0.72
N GLY A 140 -8.12 -8.07 1.39
CA GLY A 140 -9.08 -7.02 1.16
C GLY A 140 -9.92 -7.19 -0.10
N THR A 141 -10.55 -6.10 -0.52
CA THR A 141 -11.48 -6.04 -1.64
C THR A 141 -10.90 -5.18 -2.76
N GLU A 142 -11.14 -5.55 -4.01
CA GLU A 142 -10.66 -4.80 -5.19
C GLU A 142 -11.52 -3.55 -5.46
N ILE A 143 -10.87 -2.53 -6.02
CA ILE A 143 -11.46 -1.35 -6.65
C ILE A 143 -11.14 -1.43 -8.14
N GLU A 144 -12.05 -1.01 -9.01
CA GLU A 144 -11.87 -0.96 -10.46
C GLU A 144 -10.89 0.15 -10.90
N TYR A 145 -9.70 0.17 -10.29
CA TYR A 145 -8.57 1.00 -10.65
C TYR A 145 -7.34 0.10 -10.74
N ASN A 146 -6.69 0.05 -11.90
CA ASN A 146 -5.61 -0.90 -12.16
C ASN A 146 -4.24 -0.23 -11.97
N PHE A 147 -3.40 -0.85 -11.14
CA PHE A 147 -1.96 -0.61 -11.09
C PHE A 147 -1.23 -1.55 -12.06
N ASP A 148 0.10 -1.39 -12.17
CA ASP A 148 0.95 -2.18 -13.07
C ASP A 148 0.79 -3.69 -12.91
N TYR A 149 0.53 -4.17 -11.69
CA TYR A 149 0.46 -5.59 -11.36
C TYR A 149 -0.89 -6.03 -10.74
N GLY A 150 -1.97 -5.32 -11.08
CA GLY A 150 -3.34 -5.72 -10.74
C GLY A 150 -4.18 -4.59 -10.16
N PHE A 151 -5.41 -4.92 -9.80
CA PHE A 151 -6.34 -3.95 -9.21
C PHE A 151 -5.87 -3.46 -7.84
N LEU A 152 -6.08 -2.16 -7.61
CA LEU A 152 -6.01 -1.55 -6.29
C LEU A 152 -6.93 -2.31 -5.34
N ARG A 153 -6.40 -2.69 -4.19
CA ARG A 153 -7.19 -3.33 -3.12
C ARG A 153 -7.31 -2.38 -1.94
N TYR A 154 -8.32 -2.59 -1.12
CA TYR A 154 -8.49 -1.87 0.13
C TYR A 154 -8.86 -2.78 1.29
N LEU A 155 -8.49 -2.34 2.48
CA LEU A 155 -9.02 -2.78 3.75
C LEU A 155 -9.80 -1.63 4.37
N THR A 156 -11.00 -1.91 4.86
CA THR A 156 -11.75 -0.99 5.72
C THR A 156 -10.99 -0.74 7.02
N ASN A 157 -11.31 0.34 7.72
CA ASN A 157 -10.71 0.64 9.03
C ASN A 157 -10.93 -0.48 10.06
N ASP A 158 -12.04 -1.22 9.98
CA ASP A 158 -12.30 -2.36 10.86
C ASP A 158 -11.46 -3.59 10.46
N GLU A 159 -11.24 -3.83 9.17
CA GLU A 159 -10.31 -4.87 8.70
C GLU A 159 -8.85 -4.52 9.04
N VAL A 160 -8.46 -3.24 8.94
CA VAL A 160 -7.14 -2.74 9.35
C VAL A 160 -6.90 -3.02 10.83
N LYS A 161 -7.88 -2.75 11.70
CA LYS A 161 -7.80 -3.08 13.14
C LYS A 161 -7.62 -4.58 13.37
N GLN A 162 -8.44 -5.40 12.70
CA GLN A 162 -8.33 -6.85 12.82
C GLN A 162 -6.94 -7.35 12.39
N VAL A 163 -6.40 -6.82 11.29
CA VAL A 163 -5.04 -7.15 10.81
C VAL A 163 -3.99 -6.70 11.82
N ALA A 164 -4.06 -5.47 12.33
CA ALA A 164 -3.11 -4.97 13.33
C ALA A 164 -3.11 -5.83 14.61
N GLU A 165 -4.30 -6.20 15.10
CA GLU A 165 -4.45 -7.11 16.24
C GLU A 165 -3.89 -8.51 15.95
N ALA A 166 -4.16 -9.05 14.77
CA ALA A 166 -3.69 -10.37 14.38
C ALA A 166 -2.15 -10.40 14.23
N LEU A 167 -1.57 -9.38 13.59
CA LEU A 167 -0.12 -9.22 13.45
C LEU A 167 0.57 -9.10 14.82
N SER A 168 -0.04 -8.42 15.79
CA SER A 168 0.52 -8.32 17.14
C SER A 168 0.68 -9.67 17.86
N LYS A 169 -0.05 -10.70 17.42
CA LYS A 169 -0.02 -12.05 17.99
C LYS A 169 1.04 -12.95 17.32
N PHE A 170 1.59 -12.55 16.18
CA PHE A 170 2.65 -13.28 15.51
C PHE A 170 3.97 -13.08 16.25
N SER A 171 4.49 -14.16 16.84
CA SER A 171 5.81 -14.15 17.47
C SER A 171 6.92 -14.37 16.44
N SER A 172 8.12 -13.90 16.75
CA SER A 172 9.32 -14.19 15.93
C SER A 172 9.56 -15.70 15.78
N ALA A 173 9.24 -16.50 16.80
CA ALA A 173 9.35 -17.96 16.74
C ALA A 173 8.41 -18.58 15.69
N MET A 174 7.16 -18.10 15.59
CA MET A 174 6.19 -18.56 14.58
C MET A 174 6.65 -18.22 13.16
N ILE A 175 7.18 -17.01 12.97
CA ILE A 175 7.76 -16.57 11.69
C ILE A 175 8.97 -17.45 11.34
N GLY A 176 9.84 -17.71 12.31
CA GLY A 176 11.02 -18.56 12.15
C GLY A 176 10.67 -20.00 11.79
N GLU A 177 9.57 -20.53 12.30
CA GLU A 177 9.08 -21.87 11.95
C GLU A 177 8.72 -21.97 10.47
N ARG A 178 7.89 -21.05 9.95
CA ARG A 178 7.55 -21.02 8.52
C ARG A 178 8.76 -20.73 7.63
N PHE A 179 9.64 -19.86 8.09
CA PHE A 179 10.88 -19.54 7.38
C PHE A 179 11.75 -20.80 7.18
N LYS A 180 11.89 -21.64 8.22
CA LYS A 180 12.63 -22.91 8.15
C LYS A 180 12.01 -23.92 7.19
N LEU A 181 10.68 -23.95 7.04
CA LEU A 181 10.00 -24.84 6.08
C LEU A 181 10.46 -24.59 4.63
N ARG A 182 10.91 -23.38 4.32
CA ARG A 182 11.44 -23.02 2.99
C ARG A 182 12.93 -23.30 2.80
N GLY A 183 13.63 -23.67 3.88
CA GLY A 183 15.08 -23.87 3.84
C GLY A 183 15.86 -22.59 3.50
N TRP A 184 15.33 -21.42 3.83
CA TRP A 184 16.01 -20.14 3.64
C TRP A 184 17.12 -19.93 4.68
N GLU A 185 18.15 -19.17 4.30
CA GLU A 185 19.30 -18.88 5.16
C GLU A 185 18.94 -17.97 6.34
N GLU A 186 19.56 -18.19 7.50
CA GLU A 186 19.25 -17.43 8.73
C GLU A 186 19.49 -15.92 8.58
N ASP A 187 20.53 -15.50 7.85
CA ASP A 187 20.80 -14.07 7.61
C ASP A 187 19.65 -13.38 6.84
N PHE A 188 18.92 -14.13 6.01
CA PHE A 188 17.75 -13.61 5.31
C PHE A 188 16.54 -13.42 6.26
N PHE A 189 16.48 -14.18 7.35
CA PHE A 189 15.42 -14.04 8.36
C PHE A 189 15.49 -12.68 9.04
N ASP A 190 16.68 -12.28 9.49
CA ASP A 190 16.88 -11.00 10.17
C ASP A 190 16.51 -9.84 9.27
N TYR A 191 16.87 -9.92 7.98
CA TYR A 191 16.48 -8.92 7.00
C TYR A 191 14.95 -8.83 6.86
N LEU A 192 14.28 -9.96 6.58
CA LEU A 192 12.84 -10.02 6.40
C LEU A 192 12.09 -9.55 7.65
N PHE A 193 12.56 -9.93 8.83
CA PHE A 193 11.91 -9.58 10.09
C PHE A 193 12.08 -8.10 10.41
N GLN A 194 13.31 -7.56 10.32
CA GLN A 194 13.62 -6.19 10.74
C GLN A 194 13.16 -5.14 9.72
N TYR A 195 13.33 -5.40 8.43
CA TYR A 195 13.12 -4.41 7.37
C TYR A 195 11.81 -4.60 6.60
N THR A 196 11.09 -5.71 6.79
CA THR A 196 9.83 -5.99 6.09
C THR A 196 8.68 -6.18 7.07
N TYR A 197 8.77 -7.17 7.96
CA TYR A 197 7.70 -7.48 8.91
C TYR A 197 7.47 -6.37 9.94
N ASN A 198 8.50 -5.94 10.68
CA ASN A 198 8.34 -4.93 11.73
C ASN A 198 7.82 -3.57 11.22
N PRO A 199 8.29 -3.03 10.07
CA PRO A 199 7.68 -1.85 9.45
C PRO A 199 6.21 -2.07 9.11
N LEU A 200 5.85 -3.22 8.54
CA LEU A 200 4.46 -3.55 8.22
C LEU A 200 3.57 -3.55 9.47
N VAL A 201 4.01 -4.20 10.55
CA VAL A 201 3.27 -4.21 11.83
C VAL A 201 3.03 -2.80 12.34
N ARG A 202 4.09 -1.97 12.38
CA ARG A 202 3.99 -0.59 12.86
C ARG A 202 3.03 0.25 12.01
N TYR A 203 3.06 0.06 10.68
CA TYR A 203 2.21 0.81 9.77
C TYR A 203 0.73 0.44 9.92
N TYR A 204 0.42 -0.85 10.10
CA TYR A 204 -0.94 -1.30 10.41
C TYR A 204 -1.42 -0.83 11.79
N GLN A 205 -0.55 -0.83 12.80
CA GLN A 205 -0.88 -0.32 14.14
C GLN A 205 -1.19 1.18 14.11
N ASP A 206 -0.33 1.97 13.49
CA ASP A 206 -0.55 3.41 13.32
C ASP A 206 -1.86 3.72 12.56
N ALA A 207 -2.13 2.99 11.47
CA ALA A 207 -3.39 3.12 10.74
C ALA A 207 -4.61 2.77 11.60
N ALA A 208 -4.53 1.69 12.38
CA ALA A 208 -5.59 1.24 13.27
C ALA A 208 -5.87 2.27 14.39
N GLU A 209 -4.81 2.85 14.98
CA GLU A 209 -4.89 3.87 16.02
C GLU A 209 -5.55 5.17 15.49
N LYS A 210 -5.21 5.57 14.27
CA LYS A 210 -5.82 6.71 13.58
C LYS A 210 -7.25 6.45 13.10
N GLY A 211 -7.68 5.19 13.10
CA GLY A 211 -8.97 4.79 12.53
C GLY A 211 -9.01 4.87 11.00
N ASN A 212 -7.84 4.80 10.35
CA ASN A 212 -7.70 4.85 8.92
C ASN A 212 -8.00 3.49 8.26
N ALA A 213 -8.46 3.56 7.02
CA ALA A 213 -8.45 2.45 6.09
C ALA A 213 -7.07 2.34 5.40
N MET A 214 -6.90 1.33 4.56
CA MET A 214 -5.64 1.06 3.86
C MET A 214 -5.88 0.71 2.41
N PHE A 215 -5.10 1.29 1.51
CA PHE A 215 -4.90 0.82 0.15
C PHE A 215 -3.71 -0.12 0.04
N LEU A 216 -3.84 -1.15 -0.77
CA LEU A 216 -2.81 -2.17 -1.03
C LEU A 216 -2.64 -2.28 -2.55
N TYR A 217 -1.42 -2.16 -3.02
CA TYR A 217 -1.13 -2.21 -4.45
C TYR A 217 0.28 -2.70 -4.73
N LEU A 218 0.48 -3.21 -5.94
CA LEU A 218 1.74 -3.72 -6.43
C LEU A 218 2.26 -2.84 -7.58
N SER A 219 3.54 -2.46 -7.52
CA SER A 219 4.22 -1.61 -8.51
C SER A 219 5.58 -2.14 -8.94
#